data_AF-A0A434WBM1-F1
#
_entry.id   AF-A0A434WBM1-F1
#
_cell.length_a   1.000
_cell.length_b   1.000
_cell.length_c   1.000
_cell.angle_alpha   90.00
_cell.angle_beta   90.00
_cell.angle_gamma   90.00
#
_symmetry.space_group_name_H-M   'P 1'
#
loop_
_entity.id
_entity.type
_entity.pdbx_description
1 polymer ?
#
loop_
_entity_poly.entity_id
_entity_poly.type
_entity_poly.pdbx_seq_one_letter_code
_entity_poly.pdbx_strand_id
1 'polypeptide(L)' 'MDQKHTEFSSRFAIDPVAASAMGTDALRHNFHVEGLFQPGLVRLTYTHYD' A
#
# COMPACT_ATOMS: atom_id res chain seq x y z
N MET A 1 -8.40 -23.26 -11.27
CA MET A 1 -7.86 -22.37 -10.22
C MET A 1 -8.44 -21.00 -10.50
N ASP A 2 -9.31 -20.50 -9.63
CA ASP A 2 -9.97 -19.20 -9.82
C ASP A 2 -8.90 -18.12 -9.75
N GLN A 3 -8.54 -17.50 -10.89
CA GLN A 3 -7.62 -16.38 -10.90
C GLN A 3 -8.37 -15.20 -10.29
N LYS A 4 -7.99 -14.82 -9.07
CA LYS A 4 -8.52 -13.60 -8.46
C LYS A 4 -8.10 -12.41 -9.32
N HIS A 5 -9.05 -11.84 -10.05
CA HIS A 5 -8.85 -10.63 -10.85
C HIS A 5 -8.81 -9.34 -10.02
N THR A 6 -8.94 -9.45 -8.69
CA THR A 6 -8.93 -8.31 -7.77
C THR A 6 -8.07 -8.60 -6.55
N GLU A 7 -7.18 -7.66 -6.21
CA GLU A 7 -6.35 -7.68 -5.01
C GLU A 7 -6.62 -6.45 -4.13
N PHE A 8 -6.54 -6.66 -2.82
CA PHE A 8 -6.74 -5.62 -1.81
C PHE A 8 -5.56 -5.58 -0.85
N SER A 9 -5.18 -4.37 -0.45
CA SER A 9 -4.24 -4.10 0.64
C SER A 9 -4.78 -2.96 1.51
N SER A 10 -4.39 -2.92 2.79
CA SER A 10 -4.71 -1.81 3.68
C SER A 10 -3.45 -1.11 4.17
N ARG A 11 -3.51 0.21 4.34
CA ARG A 11 -2.44 1.05 4.89
C ARG A 11 -2.97 1.86 6.06
N PHE A 12 -2.31 1.72 7.21
CA PHE A 12 -2.62 2.52 8.38
C PHE A 12 -2.07 3.94 8.24
N ALA A 13 -2.80 4.91 8.82
CA ALA A 13 -2.28 6.25 9.01
C ALA A 13 -1.11 6.22 10.00
N ILE A 14 -0.10 7.05 9.75
CA ILE A 14 1.12 7.15 10.54
C ILE A 14 1.33 8.62 10.84
N ASP A 15 1.53 8.96 12.11
CA ASP A 15 1.75 10.33 12.51
C ASP A 15 3.14 10.84 12.05
N PRO A 16 3.31 12.17 11.92
CA PRO A 16 4.57 12.75 11.44
C PRO A 16 5.79 12.43 12.30
N VAL A 17 5.62 12.25 13.62
CA VAL A 17 6.73 11.94 14.53
C VAL A 17 7.21 10.52 14.26
N ALA A 18 6.30 9.55 14.18
CA ALA A 18 6.63 8.18 13.81
C ALA A 18 7.26 8.10 12.42
N ALA A 19 6.72 8.81 11.42
CA ALA A 19 7.27 8.83 10.07
C ALA A 19 8.69 9.42 10.01
N SER A 20 8.98 10.46 10.81
CA SER A 20 10.29 11.11 10.83
C SER A 20 11.44 10.21 11.31
N ALA A 21 11.12 9.20 12.12
CA ALA A 21 12.10 8.22 12.62
C ALA A 21 12.34 7.06 11.65
N MET A 22 11.60 6.99 10.53
CA MET A 22 11.68 5.86 9.60
C MET A 22 12.86 5.99 8.63
N GLY A 23 13.55 4.87 8.40
CA GLY A 23 14.48 4.71 7.28
C GLY A 23 13.75 4.53 5.94
N THR A 24 14.50 4.53 4.85
CA THR A 24 13.97 4.45 3.48
C THR A 24 13.06 3.24 3.24
N ASP A 25 13.45 2.04 3.67
CA ASP A 25 12.65 0.82 3.47
C ASP A 25 11.31 0.89 4.22
N ALA A 26 11.32 1.42 5.44
CA ALA A 26 10.11 1.60 6.24
C ALA A 26 9.18 2.64 5.61
N LEU A 27 9.72 3.75 5.09
CA LEU A 27 8.93 4.73 4.35
C LEU A 27 8.31 4.11 3.08
N ARG A 28 9.08 3.33 2.32
CA ARG A 28 8.55 2.65 1.12
C ARG A 28 7.46 1.64 1.48
N HIS A 29 7.68 0.81 2.49
CA HIS A 29 6.70 -0.19 2.90
C HIS A 29 5.33 0.41 3.26
N ASN A 30 5.34 1.56 3.96
CA ASN A 30 4.13 2.19 4.45
C ASN A 30 3.43 3.09 3.43
N PHE A 31 4.19 3.85 2.62
CA PHE A 31 3.64 4.90 1.77
C PHE A 31 3.73 4.60 0.27
N HIS A 32 4.59 3.68 -0.16
CA HIS A 32 4.72 3.33 -1.58
C HIS A 32 3.75 2.21 -1.95
N VAL A 33 3.05 2.39 -3.07
CA VAL A 33 2.20 1.37 -3.68
C VAL A 33 2.87 0.91 -4.97
N GLU A 34 3.66 -0.14 -4.88
CA GLU A 34 4.37 -0.70 -6.02
C GLU A 34 3.44 -1.51 -6.93
N GLY A 35 3.76 -1.57 -8.23
CA GLY A 35 3.09 -2.43 -9.21
C GLY A 35 1.62 -2.08 -9.48
N LEU A 36 1.19 -0.84 -9.25
CA LEU A 36 -0.22 -0.43 -9.22
C LEU A 36 -1.05 -0.94 -10.41
N PHE A 37 -0.45 -0.98 -11.60
CA PHE A 37 -1.08 -1.53 -12.80
C PHE A 37 -0.46 -2.87 -13.17
N GLN A 38 -1.30 -3.90 -13.23
CA GLN A 38 -0.93 -5.21 -13.76
C GLN A 38 -2.02 -5.68 -14.75
N PRO A 39 -1.66 -6.25 -15.90
CA PRO A 39 -2.64 -6.71 -16.88
C PRO A 39 -3.63 -7.71 -16.27
N GLY A 40 -4.93 -7.47 -16.46
CA GLY A 40 -5.98 -8.35 -15.98
C GLY A 40 -6.27 -8.29 -14.48
N LEU A 41 -5.67 -7.35 -13.74
CA LEU A 41 -5.78 -7.26 -12.29
C LEU A 41 -6.25 -5.87 -11.83
N VAL A 42 -7.32 -5.84 -11.04
CA VAL A 42 -7.77 -4.65 -10.31
C VAL A 42 -7.07 -4.65 -8.94
N ARG A 43 -6.16 -3.70 -8.72
CA ARG A 43 -5.42 -3.59 -7.45
C ARG A 43 -5.93 -2.39 -6.67
N LEU A 44 -6.38 -2.63 -5.44
CA LEU A 44 -6.95 -1.62 -4.56
C LEU A 44 -6.12 -1.54 -3.28
N THR A 45 -5.77 -0.32 -2.89
CA THR A 45 -5.15 -0.05 -1.60
C THR A 45 -6.09 0.86 -0.83
N TYR A 46 -6.74 0.29 0.19
CA TYR A 46 -7.50 1.07 1.16
C TYR A 46 -6.52 1.78 2.08
N THR A 47 -6.77 3.05 2.37
CA THR A 47 -6.00 3.77 3.35
C THR A 47 -6.91 4.22 4.49
N HIS A 48 -6.38 4.16 5.71
CA HIS A 48 -7.00 4.73 6.90
C HIS A 48 -6.71 6.23 7.03
N TYR A 49 -6.09 6.85 6.03
CA TYR A 49 -6.28 8.27 5.80
C TYR A 49 -7.66 8.46 5.19
N ASP A 50 -8.52 9.26 5.85
CA ASP A 50 -9.86 9.60 5.38
C ASP A 50 -9.81 10.52 4.14
#